data_AF-A0A381XWK3-F1
#
_entry.id   AF-A0A381XWK3-F1
#
_cell.length_a   1.000
_cell.length_b   1.000
_cell.length_c   1.000
_cell.angle_alpha   90.00
_cell.angle_beta   90.00
_cell.angle_gamma   90.00
#
_symmetry.space_group_name_H-M   'P 1'
#
loop_
_entity.id
_entity.type
_entity.pdbx_description
1 polymer ?
#
loop_
_entity_poly.entity_id
_entity_poly.type
_entity_poly.pdbx_seq_one_letter_code
_entity_poly.pdbx_strand_id
1 'polypeptide(L)'
;MNKKLDALLKTLNDEKVSVIHNNGPAGPANAVALIDMPKTMSLAEKLEHAFMLTNSIESAWYENKGLTKLFSGDGCRSTMVGDMVLIGNSKYRVEKSGWSKLIGDTWSKL
;
A
#
# COMPACT_ATOMS: atom_id res chain seq x y z
N MET A 1 11.92 -27.99 -0.28
CA MET A 1 11.09 -27.13 0.60
C MET A 1 9.62 -27.43 0.36
N ASN A 2 8.81 -27.49 1.43
CA ASN A 2 7.39 -27.82 1.36
C ASN A 2 6.59 -26.53 1.08
N LYS A 3 5.98 -26.41 -0.11
CA LYS A 3 5.24 -25.20 -0.53
C LYS A 3 4.18 -24.72 0.48
N LYS A 4 3.55 -25.63 1.23
CA LYS A 4 2.59 -25.28 2.28
C LYS A 4 3.28 -24.64 3.49
N LEU A 5 4.45 -25.16 3.87
CA LEU A 5 5.26 -24.61 4.96
C LEU A 5 5.73 -23.19 4.61
N ASP A 6 6.21 -22.99 3.38
CA ASP A 6 6.69 -21.67 2.95
C ASP A 6 5.55 -20.62 2.94
N ALA A 7 4.36 -21.00 2.46
CA ALA A 7 3.18 -20.13 2.49
C ALA A 7 2.71 -19.80 3.92
N LEU A 8 2.79 -20.78 4.83
CA LEU A 8 2.46 -20.58 6.25
C LEU A 8 3.48 -19.64 6.92
N LEU A 9 4.78 -19.85 6.70
CA LEU A 9 5.84 -18.98 7.23
C LEU A 9 5.70 -17.56 6.70
N LYS A 10 5.37 -17.40 5.41
CA LYS A 10 5.12 -16.08 4.82
C LYS A 10 3.93 -15.39 5.50
N THR A 11 2.81 -16.08 5.69
CA THR A 11 1.62 -15.51 6.35
C THR A 11 1.86 -15.21 7.84
N LEU A 12 2.72 -16.00 8.49
CA LEU A 12 3.10 -15.80 9.88
C LEU A 12 3.99 -14.56 10.06
N ASN A 13 4.98 -14.38 9.18
CA ASN A 13 6.00 -13.34 9.31
C ASN A 13 5.62 -12.03 8.64
N ASP A 14 4.80 -12.07 7.59
CA ASP A 14 4.44 -10.90 6.81
C ASP A 14 3.01 -10.45 7.10
N GLU A 15 2.77 -9.16 6.93
CA GLU A 15 1.43 -8.58 6.89
C GLU A 15 1.17 -7.95 5.53
N LYS A 16 -0.11 -7.90 5.17
CA LYS A 16 -0.56 -7.32 3.91
C LYS A 16 -0.77 -5.83 4.08
N VAL A 17 -0.07 -5.07 3.25
CA VAL A 17 -0.24 -3.63 3.08
C VAL A 17 -1.00 -3.38 1.80
N SER A 18 -2.14 -2.71 1.87
CA SER A 18 -2.93 -2.37 0.68
C SER A 18 -2.79 -0.89 0.35
N VAL A 19 -2.46 -0.59 -0.90
CA VAL A 19 -2.45 0.78 -1.42
C VAL A 19 -3.79 1.05 -2.12
N ILE A 20 -4.40 2.17 -1.76
CA ILE A 20 -5.74 2.58 -2.18
C ILE A 20 -5.63 3.93 -2.86
N HIS A 21 -6.00 3.98 -4.14
CA HIS A 21 -6.09 5.24 -4.86
C HIS A 21 -7.42 5.92 -4.61
N ASN A 22 -7.33 7.19 -4.21
CA ASN A 22 -8.47 8.06 -4.09
C ASN A 22 -8.73 8.72 -5.44
N ASN A 23 -9.88 8.42 -6.05
CA ASN A 23 -10.27 9.01 -7.33
C ASN A 23 -11.08 10.31 -7.15
N GLY A 24 -11.23 10.80 -5.91
CA GLY A 24 -11.94 12.02 -5.59
C GLY A 24 -13.41 11.97 -6.05
N PRO A 25 -13.99 13.08 -6.52
CA PRO A 25 -15.38 13.10 -6.99
C PRO A 25 -15.59 12.30 -8.27
N ALA A 26 -14.52 11.90 -8.96
CA ALA A 26 -14.60 11.13 -10.21
C ALA A 26 -14.91 9.65 -9.99
N GLY A 27 -14.80 9.13 -8.75
CA GLY A 27 -15.14 7.74 -8.47
C GLY A 27 -14.74 7.26 -7.07
N PRO A 28 -15.12 6.02 -6.71
CA PRO A 28 -14.79 5.46 -5.41
C PRO A 28 -13.28 5.29 -5.24
N ALA A 29 -12.84 5.27 -3.98
CA ALA A 29 -11.48 4.87 -3.65
C ALA A 29 -11.32 3.36 -3.85
N ASN A 30 -10.30 2.94 -4.59
CA ASN A 30 -10.09 1.54 -4.98
C ASN A 30 -8.72 1.05 -4.53
N ALA A 31 -8.67 -0.16 -3.98
CA ALA A 31 -7.41 -0.84 -3.74
C ALA A 31 -6.75 -1.19 -5.08
N VAL A 32 -5.50 -0.76 -5.28
CA VAL A 32 -4.76 -0.92 -6.54
C VAL A 32 -3.57 -1.85 -6.41
N ALA A 33 -3.06 -2.05 -5.19
CA ALA A 33 -1.93 -2.92 -4.92
C ALA A 33 -2.06 -3.60 -3.55
N LEU A 34 -1.51 -4.81 -3.46
CA LEU A 34 -1.20 -5.51 -2.21
C LEU A 34 0.29 -5.79 -2.16
N ILE A 35 0.90 -5.48 -1.02
CA ILE A 35 2.33 -5.68 -0.78
C ILE A 35 2.45 -6.53 0.48
N ASP A 36 3.18 -7.64 0.38
CA ASP A 36 3.52 -8.45 1.56
C ASP A 36 4.78 -7.85 2.19
N MET A 37 4.70 -7.42 3.44
CA MET A 37 5.83 -6.81 4.15
C MET A 37 6.07 -7.49 5.50
N PRO A 38 7.33 -7.62 5.95
CA PRO A 38 7.64 -8.21 7.25
C PRO A 38 6.95 -7.46 8.39
N LYS A 39 6.33 -8.19 9.33
CA LYS A 39 5.72 -7.61 10.53
C LYS A 39 6.73 -6.87 11.41
N THR A 40 8.00 -7.27 11.36
CA THR A 40 9.12 -6.66 12.08
C THR A 40 9.46 -5.25 11.61
N MET A 41 9.10 -4.88 10.37
CA MET A 41 9.33 -3.55 9.83
C MET A 41 8.45 -2.52 10.57
N SER A 42 9.02 -1.34 10.86
CA SER A 42 8.28 -0.28 11.55
C SER A 42 7.16 0.29 10.68
N LEU A 43 6.21 0.97 11.30
CA LEU A 43 5.10 1.60 10.59
C LEU A 43 5.60 2.60 9.53
N ALA A 44 6.55 3.47 9.89
CA ALA A 44 7.08 4.48 8.98
C ALA A 44 7.77 3.85 7.77
N GLU A 45 8.60 2.82 8.00
CA GLU A 45 9.25 2.08 6.90
C GLU A 45 8.24 1.42 5.97
N LYS A 46 7.16 0.82 6.50
CA LYS A 46 6.10 0.22 5.68
C LYS A 46 5.40 1.25 4.80
N LEU A 47 5.10 2.43 5.36
CA LEU A 47 4.43 3.50 4.62
C LEU A 47 5.32 4.04 3.49
N GLU A 48 6.58 4.36 3.78
CA GLU A 48 7.54 4.83 2.77
C GLU A 48 7.84 3.76 1.72
N HIS A 49 8.00 2.51 2.13
CA HIS A 49 8.24 1.40 1.21
C HIS A 49 7.05 1.17 0.27
N ALA A 50 5.81 1.25 0.80
CA ALA A 50 4.60 1.15 -0.02
C ALA A 50 4.55 2.28 -1.04
N PHE A 51 4.82 3.53 -0.61
CA PHE A 51 4.79 4.70 -1.47
C PHE A 51 5.86 4.63 -2.59
N MET A 52 7.08 4.23 -2.24
CA MET A 52 8.15 4.04 -3.24
C MET A 52 7.83 2.92 -4.22
N LEU A 53 7.25 1.80 -3.78
CA LEU A 53 6.92 0.69 -4.68
C LEU A 53 5.80 1.03 -5.67
N THR A 54 4.89 1.94 -5.31
CA THR A 54 3.78 2.39 -6.16
C THR A 54 4.05 3.73 -6.83
N ASN A 55 5.33 4.12 -6.90
CA ASN A 55 5.79 5.31 -7.61
C ASN A 55 7.09 4.98 -8.37
N SER A 56 7.08 5.11 -9.70
CA SER A 56 8.26 4.89 -10.53
C SER A 56 8.31 5.93 -11.65
N ILE A 57 9.53 6.38 -11.98
CA ILE A 57 9.80 7.34 -13.05
C ILE A 57 10.22 6.61 -14.34
N GLU A 58 10.89 5.46 -14.21
CA GLU A 58 11.54 4.76 -15.32
C GLU A 58 10.66 3.67 -15.95
N SER A 59 9.72 3.12 -15.19
CA SER A 59 8.88 1.99 -15.60
C SER A 59 7.50 2.01 -14.94
N ALA A 60 6.60 1.16 -15.40
CA ALA A 60 5.33 0.94 -14.72
C ALA A 60 5.57 0.37 -13.32
N TRP A 61 5.15 1.09 -12.27
CA TRP A 61 5.34 0.67 -10.88
C TRP A 61 4.78 -0.72 -10.59
N TYR A 62 3.71 -1.13 -11.30
CA TYR A 62 3.06 -2.43 -11.12
C TYR A 62 3.85 -3.61 -11.71
N GLU A 63 5.01 -3.36 -12.32
CA GLU A 63 5.96 -4.39 -12.75
C GLU A 63 7.00 -4.71 -11.64
N ASN A 64 7.01 -3.93 -10.56
CA ASN A 64 7.91 -4.16 -9.43
C ASN A 64 7.66 -5.52 -8.78
N LYS A 65 8.75 -6.20 -8.38
CA LYS A 65 8.66 -7.44 -7.61
C LYS A 65 8.18 -7.14 -6.18
N GLY A 66 7.39 -8.05 -5.62
CA GLY A 66 6.93 -7.95 -4.22
C GLY A 66 5.58 -7.25 -4.04
N LEU A 67 4.94 -6.81 -5.13
CA LEU A 67 3.56 -6.35 -5.10
C LEU A 67 2.65 -7.22 -5.99
N THR A 68 1.37 -7.22 -5.66
CA THR A 68 0.30 -7.79 -6.46
C THR A 68 -0.60 -6.66 -6.92
N LYS A 69 -0.72 -6.45 -8.24
CA LYS A 69 -1.65 -5.47 -8.79
C LYS A 69 -3.11 -5.94 -8.61
N LEU A 70 -3.99 -5.02 -8.27
CA LEU A 70 -5.43 -5.29 -8.06
C LEU A 70 -6.36 -4.63 -9.08
N PHE A 71 -5.84 -3.74 -9.93
CA PHE A 71 -6.62 -3.07 -10.95
C PHE A 71 -6.62 -3.88 -12.26
N SER A 72 -7.68 -3.70 -13.04
CA SER A 72 -7.78 -4.17 -14.43
C SER A 72 -7.45 -3.04 -15.41
N GLY A 73 -6.79 -3.37 -16.53
CA GLY A 73 -6.45 -2.41 -17.58
C GLY A 73 -4.94 -2.30 -17.84
N ASP A 74 -4.60 -1.48 -18.83
CA ASP A 74 -3.24 -1.38 -19.37
C ASP A 74 -2.28 -0.59 -18.48
N GLY A 75 -2.80 0.22 -17.55
CA GLY A 75 -1.99 0.97 -16.60
C GLY A 75 -2.77 1.56 -15.44
N CYS A 76 -2.03 2.02 -14.43
CA CYS A 76 -2.55 2.73 -13.28
C CYS A 76 -1.59 3.84 -12.90
N ARG A 77 -2.13 5.02 -12.56
CA ARG A 77 -1.32 6.17 -12.11
C ARG A 77 -0.47 5.81 -10.89
N SER A 78 0.62 6.54 -10.66
CA SER A 78 1.38 6.42 -9.42
C SER A 78 0.61 6.96 -8.21
N THR A 79 1.03 6.55 -7.02
CA THR A 79 0.48 7.05 -5.75
C THR A 79 0.86 8.51 -5.52
N MET A 80 -0.10 9.29 -5.00
CA MET A 80 0.04 10.74 -4.76
C MET A 80 -0.68 11.20 -3.49
N VAL A 81 -0.56 12.50 -3.16
CA VAL A 81 -1.24 13.13 -2.03
C VAL A 81 -2.75 12.85 -2.07
N GLY A 82 -3.30 12.42 -0.92
CA GLY A 82 -4.70 12.05 -0.77
C GLY A 82 -5.01 10.56 -1.00
N ASP A 83 -4.08 9.80 -1.57
CA ASP A 83 -4.15 8.34 -1.59
C ASP A 83 -3.91 7.76 -0.20
N MET A 84 -4.30 6.50 -0.04
CA MET A 84 -4.34 5.85 1.26
C MET A 84 -3.57 4.54 1.26
N VAL A 85 -3.06 4.17 2.43
CA VAL A 85 -2.45 2.88 2.71
C VAL A 85 -3.19 2.26 3.90
N LEU A 86 -3.61 1.00 3.75
CA LEU A 86 -4.23 0.21 4.79
C LEU A 86 -3.22 -0.82 5.31
N ILE A 87 -2.90 -0.73 6.60
CA ILE A 87 -2.02 -1.67 7.31
C ILE A 87 -2.80 -2.26 8.48
N GLY A 88 -3.04 -3.57 8.44
CA GLY A 88 -3.96 -4.22 9.36
C GLY A 88 -5.35 -3.56 9.30
N ASN A 89 -5.77 -2.94 10.41
CA ASN A 89 -7.05 -2.24 10.51
C ASN A 89 -6.93 -0.70 10.48
N SER A 90 -5.72 -0.17 10.30
CA SER A 90 -5.46 1.28 10.32
C SER A 90 -5.27 1.82 8.90
N LYS A 91 -5.98 2.90 8.59
CA LYS A 91 -5.82 3.65 7.33
C LYS A 91 -4.92 4.85 7.55
N TYR A 92 -4.03 5.06 6.60
CA TYR A 92 -3.09 6.16 6.54
C TYR A 92 -3.26 6.90 5.22
N ARG A 93 -3.11 8.21 5.21
CA ARG A 93 -3.25 9.06 4.02
C ARG A 93 -1.93 9.74 3.74
N VAL A 94 -1.56 9.76 2.46
CA VAL A 94 -0.40 10.50 1.96
C VAL A 94 -0.71 12.00 2.08
N GLU A 95 0.11 12.74 2.80
CA GLU A 95 0.03 14.19 2.89
C GLU A 95 1.06 14.85 1.98
N LYS A 96 0.99 16.17 1.82
CA LYS A 96 2.05 16.95 1.13
C LYS A 96 3.44 16.72 1.74
N SER A 97 3.48 16.44 3.04
CA SER A 97 4.68 16.09 3.78
C SER A 97 4.31 15.09 4.88
N GLY A 98 4.77 13.85 4.71
CA GLY A 98 4.51 12.74 5.63
C GLY A 98 3.11 12.15 5.46
N TRP A 99 2.55 11.71 6.59
CA TRP A 99 1.37 10.86 6.62
C TRP A 99 0.38 11.31 7.70
N SER A 100 -0.89 11.01 7.48
CA SER A 100 -1.93 11.13 8.52
C SER A 100 -2.57 9.78 8.77
N LYS A 101 -2.93 9.46 10.02
CA LYS A 101 -3.72 8.29 10.40
C LYS A 101 -5.20 8.67 10.53
N LEU A 102 -6.09 7.79 10.08
CA LEU A 102 -7.53 7.92 10.34
C LEU A 102 -7.84 7.51 11.79
N ILE A 103 -8.51 8.39 12.52
CA ILE A 103 -9.00 8.18 13.89
C ILE A 103 -10.49 8.53 13.90
N GLY A 104 -11.34 7.50 13.98
CA GLY A 104 -12.77 7.64 13.74
C GLY A 104 -13.01 8.19 12.32
N ASP A 105 -13.59 9.39 12.26
CA ASP A 105 -13.87 10.09 10.99
C ASP A 105 -12.90 11.25 10.71
N THR A 106 -11.82 11.38 11.50
CA THR A 106 -10.86 12.49 11.41
C THR A 106 -9.45 12.03 11.09
N TRP A 107 -8.64 12.88 10.47
CA TRP A 107 -7.25 12.59 10.12
C TRP A 107 -6.30 13.28 11.10
N SER A 108 -5.44 12.50 11.76
CA SER A 108 -4.39 13.00 12.64
C SER A 108 -3.03 12.81 11.99
N LYS A 109 -2.23 13.88 11.94
CA LYS A 109 -0.85 13.79 11.42
C LYS A 109 -0.02 12.82 12.27
N LEU A 110 0.81 12.02 11.61
CA LEU A 110 1.82 11.16 12.23
C LEU A 110 3.11 11.92 12.54
#